data_AF-A0A1K2F6G0-F1
#
_entry.id   AF-A0A1K2F6G0-F1
#
_cell.length_a   1.000
_cell.length_b   1.000
_cell.length_c   1.000
_cell.angle_alpha   90.00
_cell.angle_beta   90.00
_cell.angle_gamma   90.00
#
_symmetry.space_group_name_H-M   'P 1'
#
loop_
_entity.id
_entity.type
_entity.pdbx_description
1 polymer ?
#
loop_
_entity_poly.entity_id
_entity_poly.type
_entity_poly.pdbx_seq_one_letter_code
_entity_poly.pdbx_strand_id
1 'polypeptide(L)'
;MSAGRDGVPPGASNGTPSARTADRATEEPDPHKADAADAADGADGADAAKEQTTEEIDDGRGSDMNTGDKSTAGSRAQIAGSCFEPPQVQIFRARRIITLARADGGANADADPRAETEALATLGDRIVAAGDWDELRSRFPGAERVDLGEAVVVPGLNDAHCHPAVLADTRLRVSLTAHAMSAAGGSRGLLAERARATAPGRWVVAEGYDPAADPQGRLTRAALDAVSREHPVIAVHFSCHMAVANTRALELAGYRDTDADPSGGTLGRDTDGRLDGWMYEGAWFDQWYRPSGVPELLGEFTLDDRVRSFAEVCRDFHAAGITSWCDALVSPRELRLYQEAARRGVLTARVGMLVWHRYFEDLARVGMRSGFGDEHLRLVGVKLMIDGALAGGTCLCRLPYPSQTGADNGIQVMTDEEFGATVRAVHSAGSRVAVHANGDLAVGKVLDAIEAARAEDPAYAGTNHRIEHCSLVDDNLVARIAAAGVTPVPFGAFLHEHGGKLRGYYGDERAAAACAHRKFLDAGIRVGGSSDHPAGPLPPLLAIRTMVTRTTGDGEVLGPEQRVTAREALEVYTSGSAHATGEAHIKGRLAPGMLADFTVLGDDPLTVAPERIADIPILSTWVGAQRVWQV
;
A
#
# COMPACT_ATOMS: atom_id res chain seq x y z
N MET A 1 -47.55 1.72 -44.56
CA MET A 1 -48.21 2.91 -45.15
C MET A 1 -47.20 4.04 -45.20
N SER A 2 -47.02 4.64 -46.38
CA SER A 2 -46.38 5.95 -46.69
C SER A 2 -44.98 6.24 -46.10
N ALA A 3 -43.85 6.17 -46.82
CA ALA A 3 -43.39 6.84 -48.06
C ALA A 3 -42.89 8.30 -47.90
N GLY A 4 -41.70 8.56 -48.46
CA GLY A 4 -41.12 9.87 -48.85
C GLY A 4 -39.67 10.06 -48.39
N ARG A 5 -38.59 9.74 -49.15
CA ARG A 5 -37.99 10.43 -50.35
C ARG A 5 -37.36 11.80 -49.99
N ASP A 6 -36.20 12.27 -50.46
CA ASP A 6 -35.10 11.95 -51.41
C ASP A 6 -33.89 12.82 -50.91
N GLY A 7 -32.58 12.63 -51.18
CA GLY A 7 -31.85 12.48 -52.44
C GLY A 7 -30.68 13.51 -52.54
N VAL A 8 -29.46 13.01 -52.32
CA VAL A 8 -28.02 13.33 -52.60
C VAL A 8 -27.57 14.48 -53.61
N PRO A 9 -26.26 14.73 -53.91
CA PRO A 9 -25.42 15.96 -53.71
C PRO A 9 -24.91 16.56 -55.09
N PRO A 10 -23.63 16.95 -55.37
CA PRO A 10 -22.50 17.64 -54.68
C PRO A 10 -21.96 18.88 -55.46
N GLY A 11 -20.88 19.55 -55.00
CA GLY A 11 -20.17 20.55 -55.82
C GLY A 11 -18.84 21.07 -55.23
N ALA A 12 -17.73 20.76 -55.91
CA ALA A 12 -16.37 21.21 -55.65
C ALA A 12 -16.05 22.57 -56.31
N SER A 13 -15.05 23.31 -55.80
CA SER A 13 -13.83 23.71 -56.55
C SER A 13 -13.07 24.90 -55.93
N ASN A 14 -11.76 24.68 -55.81
CA ASN A 14 -10.60 25.54 -56.14
C ASN A 14 -10.58 27.04 -55.81
N GLY A 15 -9.47 27.46 -55.19
CA GLY A 15 -8.96 28.82 -55.35
C GLY A 15 -7.81 29.22 -54.41
N THR A 16 -6.59 28.74 -54.68
CA THR A 16 -5.36 29.51 -54.37
C THR A 16 -5.09 30.46 -55.56
N PRO A 17 -4.52 31.65 -55.35
CA PRO A 17 -3.05 31.78 -55.43
C PRO A 17 -2.40 32.86 -54.53
N SER A 18 -1.11 32.64 -54.19
CA SER A 18 0.09 33.52 -54.33
C SER A 18 -0.03 35.04 -54.11
N ALA A 19 0.96 35.81 -53.64
CA ALA A 19 2.23 35.69 -52.90
C ALA A 19 2.78 37.13 -52.78
N ARG A 20 3.83 37.31 -51.95
CA ARG A 20 4.81 38.44 -51.92
C ARG A 20 4.31 39.75 -51.28
N THR A 21 5.08 40.52 -50.51
CA THR A 21 6.50 40.54 -50.08
C THR A 21 6.65 41.68 -49.05
N ALA A 22 7.69 41.60 -48.21
CA ALA A 22 8.60 42.67 -47.78
C ALA A 22 8.78 42.84 -46.26
N ASP A 23 9.96 42.38 -45.81
CA ASP A 23 10.94 43.04 -44.94
C ASP A 23 10.48 44.02 -43.85
N ARG A 24 10.87 43.71 -42.61
CA ARG A 24 11.93 44.48 -41.94
C ARG A 24 12.49 43.75 -40.71
N ALA A 25 13.81 43.67 -40.68
CA ALA A 25 14.67 43.27 -39.57
C ALA A 25 14.75 44.34 -38.48
N THR A 26 15.11 43.91 -37.26
CA THR A 26 15.99 44.55 -36.24
C THR A 26 15.96 43.63 -35.01
N GLU A 27 16.98 42.78 -34.80
CA GLU A 27 18.23 43.03 -34.02
C GLU A 27 18.04 42.91 -32.49
N GLU A 28 18.65 41.86 -31.93
CA GLU A 28 19.03 41.69 -30.52
C GLU A 28 20.09 42.73 -30.09
N PRO A 29 20.34 42.87 -28.78
CA PRO A 29 21.74 42.82 -28.36
C PRO A 29 22.00 42.04 -27.07
N ASP A 30 22.99 41.15 -27.15
CA ASP A 30 23.95 40.80 -26.10
C ASP A 30 25.02 41.92 -26.00
N PRO A 31 25.52 42.25 -24.79
CA PRO A 31 26.97 42.42 -24.71
C PRO A 31 27.62 41.91 -23.41
N HIS A 32 28.67 41.11 -23.60
CA HIS A 32 29.78 40.92 -22.65
C HIS A 32 31.04 41.75 -23.03
N LYS A 33 31.81 42.09 -21.98
CA LYS A 33 33.18 42.71 -21.88
C LYS A 33 33.17 44.24 -21.67
N ALA A 34 33.97 44.86 -20.81
CA ALA A 34 35.16 44.53 -19.99
C ALA A 34 35.09 45.37 -18.68
N ASP A 35 35.74 45.04 -17.57
CA ASP A 35 37.17 45.27 -17.35
C ASP A 35 37.73 44.45 -16.17
N ALA A 36 39.01 44.11 -16.32
CA ALA A 36 39.88 43.47 -15.35
C ALA A 36 40.84 44.51 -14.70
N ALA A 37 41.52 44.06 -13.63
CA ALA A 37 42.69 44.61 -12.92
C ALA A 37 42.35 44.89 -11.43
N ASP A 38 43.12 44.49 -10.44
CA ASP A 38 44.41 43.79 -10.39
C ASP A 38 44.64 43.27 -8.96
N ALA A 39 45.51 42.26 -8.85
CA ALA A 39 46.50 41.96 -7.81
C ALA A 39 46.16 42.07 -6.30
N ALA A 40 46.72 41.27 -5.39
CA ALA A 40 47.54 40.06 -5.41
C ALA A 40 47.82 39.72 -3.93
N ASP A 41 48.26 38.48 -3.74
CA ASP A 41 49.32 38.09 -2.80
C ASP A 41 49.02 37.78 -1.32
N GLY A 42 49.68 36.71 -0.87
CA GLY A 42 49.88 36.40 0.55
C GLY A 42 49.70 34.94 0.95
N ALA A 43 50.56 34.05 0.44
CA ALA A 43 50.86 32.78 1.10
C ALA A 43 51.97 32.99 2.16
N ASP A 44 51.83 32.31 3.31
CA ASP A 44 52.87 31.68 4.16
C ASP A 44 52.61 31.85 5.66
N GLY A 45 52.89 30.77 6.41
CA GLY A 45 53.17 30.86 7.85
C GLY A 45 52.66 29.70 8.70
N ALA A 46 53.49 28.68 8.87
CA ALA A 46 53.42 27.68 9.93
C ALA A 46 53.47 28.32 11.33
N ASP A 47 52.91 27.69 12.37
CA ASP A 47 53.65 26.87 13.36
C ASP A 47 52.77 26.45 14.56
N ALA A 48 53.25 25.43 15.26
CA ALA A 48 52.63 24.63 16.30
C ALA A 48 52.28 25.33 17.64
N ALA A 49 51.32 24.76 18.37
CA ALA A 49 51.43 24.55 19.82
C ALA A 49 50.47 23.46 20.30
N LYS A 50 51.06 22.42 20.90
CA LYS A 50 50.43 21.41 21.76
C LYS A 50 50.06 22.06 23.10
N GLU A 51 48.98 21.61 23.73
CA GLU A 51 49.00 21.30 25.16
C GLU A 51 47.91 20.29 25.52
N GLN A 52 48.36 19.17 26.09
CA GLN A 52 47.56 18.16 26.78
C GLN A 52 47.45 18.57 28.24
N THR A 53 46.29 18.33 28.88
CA THR A 53 46.24 17.97 30.30
C THR A 53 45.10 16.98 30.55
N THR A 54 45.51 15.79 30.94
CA THR A 54 44.78 14.72 31.62
C THR A 54 44.91 14.89 33.14
N GLU A 55 43.86 14.57 33.91
CA GLU A 55 43.89 14.12 35.33
C GLU A 55 42.48 13.56 35.62
N GLU A 56 42.26 12.24 35.71
CA GLU A 56 42.48 11.28 36.81
C GLU A 56 41.64 11.51 38.10
N ILE A 57 40.59 10.68 38.21
CA ILE A 57 40.14 9.82 39.32
C ILE A 57 40.57 10.20 40.76
N ASP A 58 39.60 10.35 41.67
CA ASP A 58 39.73 9.78 43.02
C ASP A 58 38.37 9.37 43.65
N ASP A 59 38.44 8.24 44.34
CA ASP A 59 37.43 7.44 45.02
C ASP A 59 37.52 7.73 46.52
N GLY A 60 36.42 7.93 47.26
CA GLY A 60 36.56 8.23 48.70
C GLY A 60 35.28 8.27 49.52
N ARG A 61 35.02 7.19 50.25
CA ARG A 61 33.85 6.88 51.09
C ARG A 61 33.75 7.70 52.39
N GLY A 62 32.51 7.92 52.85
CA GLY A 62 32.09 7.48 54.19
C GLY A 62 31.45 8.51 55.14
N SER A 63 30.16 8.29 55.45
CA SER A 63 29.55 8.08 56.79
C SER A 63 28.31 8.92 57.13
N ASP A 64 27.18 8.20 57.21
CA ASP A 64 26.07 8.22 58.19
C ASP A 64 25.39 9.54 58.60
N MET A 65 24.07 9.62 58.35
CA MET A 65 23.06 9.69 59.42
C MET A 65 21.68 9.20 58.94
N ASN A 66 21.05 8.43 59.82
CA ASN A 66 19.82 7.66 59.67
C ASN A 66 18.64 8.42 60.32
N THR A 67 17.54 8.64 59.60
CA THR A 67 16.18 8.68 60.18
C THR A 67 15.17 8.26 59.11
N GLY A 68 14.41 7.21 59.40
CA GLY A 68 13.64 6.47 58.42
C GLY A 68 12.26 7.04 58.06
N ASP A 69 11.69 6.43 57.03
CA ASP A 69 10.25 6.27 56.91
C ASP A 69 9.93 4.94 56.21
N LYS A 70 8.79 4.37 56.58
CA LYS A 70 8.33 3.01 56.27
C LYS A 70 7.56 2.96 54.95
N SER A 71 7.59 1.75 54.37
CA SER A 71 6.62 1.18 53.41
C SER A 71 6.91 1.33 51.91
N THR A 72 7.76 0.43 51.41
CA THR A 72 7.62 -0.12 50.06
C THR A 72 7.78 -1.63 50.14
N ALA A 73 6.67 -2.37 50.13
CA ALA A 73 6.67 -3.79 49.85
C ALA A 73 7.00 -3.97 48.36
N GLY A 74 8.30 -3.93 48.04
CA GLY A 74 8.82 -4.29 46.73
C GLY A 74 8.69 -5.80 46.54
N SER A 75 7.76 -6.20 45.68
CA SER A 75 7.77 -7.51 45.02
C SER A 75 9.10 -7.65 44.28
N ARG A 76 9.99 -8.50 44.80
CA ARG A 76 11.09 -9.06 44.01
C ARG A 76 10.46 -9.99 42.98
N ALA A 77 10.11 -9.44 41.82
CA ALA A 77 9.85 -10.26 40.64
C ALA A 77 11.15 -11.00 40.31
N GLN A 78 11.15 -12.30 40.58
CA GLN A 78 12.14 -13.22 40.06
C GLN A 78 12.14 -13.08 38.54
N ILE A 79 13.24 -12.59 37.98
CA ILE A 79 13.56 -12.83 36.58
C ILE A 79 13.90 -14.31 36.51
N ALA A 80 12.86 -15.14 36.37
CA ALA A 80 13.01 -16.50 35.91
C ALA A 80 13.51 -16.39 34.47
N GLY A 81 14.80 -16.66 34.26
CA GLY A 81 15.32 -16.86 32.93
C GLY A 81 14.46 -17.93 32.25
N SER A 82 13.78 -17.55 31.18
CA SER A 82 13.13 -18.52 30.31
C SER A 82 14.23 -19.44 29.81
N CYS A 83 14.28 -20.66 30.35
CA CYS A 83 15.03 -21.73 29.73
C CYS A 83 14.52 -21.82 28.29
N PHE A 84 15.37 -21.50 27.31
CA PHE A 84 15.09 -21.75 25.92
C PHE A 84 14.91 -23.27 25.79
N GLU A 85 13.67 -23.74 25.79
CA GLU A 85 13.40 -25.09 25.33
C GLU A 85 13.82 -25.15 23.85
N PRO A 86 14.68 -26.09 23.46
CA PRO A 86 15.06 -26.21 22.06
C PRO A 86 13.81 -26.45 21.23
N PRO A 87 13.67 -25.81 20.05
CA PRO A 87 12.49 -25.96 19.22
C PRO A 87 12.29 -27.46 18.94
N GLN A 88 11.10 -27.95 19.27
CA GLN A 88 10.73 -29.33 18.99
C GLN A 88 10.18 -29.45 17.58
N VAL A 89 10.33 -30.63 16.98
CA VAL A 89 9.71 -30.91 15.69
C VAL A 89 8.21 -31.03 15.88
N GLN A 90 7.42 -30.36 15.04
CA GLN A 90 5.98 -30.56 14.94
C GLN A 90 5.65 -31.21 13.60
N ILE A 91 4.69 -32.12 13.54
CA ILE A 91 4.14 -32.67 12.30
C ILE A 91 2.66 -32.29 12.22
N PHE A 92 2.32 -31.52 11.21
CA PHE A 92 0.96 -31.15 10.86
C PHE A 92 0.42 -32.16 9.84
N ARG A 93 -0.78 -32.68 10.09
CA ARG A 93 -1.54 -33.53 9.15
C ARG A 93 -2.79 -32.80 8.71
N ALA A 94 -3.13 -32.90 7.43
CA ALA A 94 -4.42 -32.46 6.90
C ALA A 94 -4.86 -33.42 5.79
N ARG A 95 -6.14 -33.34 5.37
CA ARG A 95 -6.63 -34.09 4.19
C ARG A 95 -5.82 -33.77 2.93
N ARG A 96 -5.44 -32.50 2.76
CA ARG A 96 -4.59 -32.04 1.65
C ARG A 96 -3.77 -30.83 2.08
N ILE A 97 -2.49 -30.83 1.73
CA ILE A 97 -1.58 -29.69 1.87
C ILE A 97 -1.12 -29.31 0.46
N ILE A 98 -1.58 -28.16 -0.03
CA ILE A 98 -1.16 -27.58 -1.30
C ILE A 98 0.13 -26.82 -1.04
N THR A 99 1.27 -27.37 -1.48
CA THR A 99 2.59 -26.80 -1.14
C THR A 99 3.03 -25.70 -2.10
N LEU A 100 2.49 -25.70 -3.32
CA LEU A 100 2.95 -24.88 -4.45
C LEU A 100 4.46 -25.07 -4.76
N ALA A 101 5.05 -26.20 -4.36
CA ALA A 101 6.42 -26.55 -4.69
C ALA A 101 6.60 -26.78 -6.20
N ARG A 102 7.76 -26.39 -6.74
CA ARG A 102 8.16 -26.56 -8.15
C ARG A 102 9.33 -27.53 -8.23
N ALA A 103 9.35 -28.39 -9.24
CA ALA A 103 10.20 -29.58 -9.31
C ALA A 103 11.72 -29.29 -9.34
N ASP A 104 12.14 -28.05 -9.60
CA ASP A 104 13.53 -27.63 -9.76
C ASP A 104 13.86 -26.26 -9.09
N GLY A 105 12.94 -25.72 -8.28
CA GLY A 105 13.12 -24.43 -7.61
C GLY A 105 13.16 -23.19 -8.53
N GLY A 106 12.96 -23.35 -9.84
CA GLY A 106 12.94 -22.28 -10.82
C GLY A 106 11.61 -21.50 -10.85
N ALA A 107 11.67 -20.28 -11.38
CA ALA A 107 10.51 -19.41 -11.63
C ALA A 107 9.46 -20.02 -12.57
N ASN A 108 9.93 -20.77 -13.56
CA ASN A 108 9.20 -21.13 -14.78
C ASN A 108 9.05 -22.64 -14.94
N ALA A 109 9.18 -23.40 -13.86
CA ALA A 109 9.15 -24.85 -13.93
C ALA A 109 7.77 -25.43 -13.66
N ASP A 110 7.58 -26.63 -14.20
CA ASP A 110 6.38 -27.45 -14.03
C ASP A 110 6.11 -27.77 -12.55
N ALA A 111 4.83 -28.02 -12.25
CA ALA A 111 4.39 -28.40 -10.91
C ALA A 111 5.07 -29.71 -10.46
N ASP A 112 5.64 -29.71 -9.25
CA ASP A 112 6.26 -30.90 -8.65
C ASP A 112 5.17 -31.92 -8.28
N PRO A 113 5.34 -33.24 -8.45
CA PRO A 113 4.50 -34.24 -7.79
C PRO A 113 4.45 -34.13 -6.25
N ARG A 114 5.35 -33.37 -5.61
CA ARG A 114 5.27 -32.91 -4.20
C ARG A 114 4.47 -31.61 -3.99
N ALA A 115 3.84 -31.08 -5.05
CA ALA A 115 2.97 -29.91 -4.98
C ALA A 115 1.75 -30.12 -4.07
N GLU A 116 1.47 -31.38 -3.72
CA GLU A 116 0.36 -31.81 -2.88
C GLU A 116 0.82 -32.94 -1.96
N THR A 117 0.51 -32.84 -0.67
CA THR A 117 0.92 -33.82 0.33
C THR A 117 -0.11 -33.92 1.46
N GLU A 118 0.09 -34.84 2.41
CA GLU A 118 -0.79 -35.01 3.57
C GLU A 118 -0.16 -34.53 4.88
N ALA A 119 1.16 -34.34 4.93
CA ALA A 119 1.85 -33.92 6.14
C ALA A 119 3.01 -32.94 5.91
N LEU A 120 3.22 -32.06 6.90
CA LEU A 120 4.26 -31.05 6.96
C LEU A 120 4.99 -31.15 8.30
N ALA A 121 6.32 -31.31 8.28
CA ALA A 121 7.13 -31.28 9.49
C ALA A 121 7.87 -29.94 9.61
N THR A 122 7.85 -29.35 10.80
CA THR A 122 8.51 -28.07 11.11
C THR A 122 9.50 -28.22 12.26
N LEU A 123 10.53 -27.37 12.30
CA LEU A 123 11.43 -27.19 13.42
C LEU A 123 11.48 -25.69 13.73
N GLY A 124 10.90 -25.29 14.85
CA GLY A 124 10.65 -23.87 15.12
C GLY A 124 9.73 -23.29 14.03
N ASP A 125 10.16 -22.20 13.41
CA ASP A 125 9.39 -21.52 12.37
C ASP A 125 9.69 -22.00 10.94
N ARG A 126 10.51 -23.04 10.77
CA ARG A 126 10.93 -23.56 9.47
C ARG A 126 10.33 -24.91 9.15
N ILE A 127 10.00 -25.11 7.87
CA ILE A 127 9.63 -26.40 7.31
C ILE A 127 10.90 -27.22 7.10
N VAL A 128 10.92 -28.46 7.60
CA VAL A 128 12.06 -29.39 7.44
C VAL A 128 11.74 -30.58 6.54
N ALA A 129 10.46 -30.91 6.37
CA ALA A 129 10.00 -31.92 5.42
C ALA A 129 8.51 -31.73 5.08
N ALA A 130 8.10 -32.22 3.92
CA ALA A 130 6.71 -32.32 3.48
C ALA A 130 6.57 -33.66 2.76
N GLY A 131 5.51 -34.44 3.04
CA GLY A 131 5.40 -35.80 2.55
C GLY A 131 4.28 -36.62 3.18
N ASP A 132 4.41 -37.93 3.03
CA ASP A 132 3.54 -38.93 3.64
C ASP A 132 3.60 -38.87 5.17
N TRP A 133 2.44 -38.99 5.81
CA TRP A 133 2.27 -38.88 7.25
C TRP A 133 3.03 -39.97 8.01
N ASP A 134 2.98 -41.22 7.52
CA ASP A 134 3.64 -42.34 8.17
C ASP A 134 5.16 -42.25 8.02
N GLU A 135 5.64 -41.79 6.86
CA GLU A 135 7.05 -41.49 6.63
C GLU A 135 7.56 -40.43 7.62
N LEU A 136 6.87 -39.29 7.73
CA LEU A 136 7.30 -38.20 8.63
C LEU A 136 7.25 -38.61 10.10
N ARG A 137 6.22 -39.37 10.51
CA ARG A 137 6.10 -39.91 11.87
C ARG A 137 7.22 -40.88 12.20
N SER A 138 7.63 -41.72 11.25
CA SER A 138 8.76 -42.63 11.40
C SER A 138 10.09 -41.86 11.49
N ARG A 139 10.24 -40.83 10.65
CA ARG A 139 11.43 -39.97 10.62
C ARG A 139 11.60 -39.12 11.87
N PHE A 140 10.50 -38.66 12.47
CA PHE A 140 10.49 -37.81 13.67
C PHE A 140 9.58 -38.41 14.76
N PRO A 141 9.99 -39.53 15.41
CA PRO A 141 9.12 -40.29 16.31
C PRO A 141 8.69 -39.54 17.58
N GLY A 142 9.49 -38.57 18.03
CA GLY A 142 9.22 -37.71 19.19
C GLY A 142 8.58 -36.36 18.86
N ALA A 143 8.20 -36.11 17.60
CA ALA A 143 7.58 -34.86 17.21
C ALA A 143 6.17 -34.71 17.81
N GLU A 144 5.82 -33.48 18.17
CA GLU A 144 4.43 -33.12 18.45
C GLU A 144 3.59 -33.32 17.19
N ARG A 145 2.35 -33.77 17.35
CA ARG A 145 1.45 -34.11 16.25
C ARG A 145 0.23 -33.20 16.30
N VAL A 146 0.00 -32.48 15.23
CA VAL A 146 -1.13 -31.58 15.06
C VAL A 146 -2.01 -32.11 13.93
N ASP A 147 -3.17 -32.66 14.27
CA ASP A 147 -4.15 -33.13 13.28
C ASP A 147 -5.15 -32.00 12.97
N LEU A 148 -5.14 -31.54 11.73
CA LEU A 148 -6.06 -30.52 11.20
C LEU A 148 -7.31 -31.14 10.57
N GLY A 149 -7.48 -32.46 10.68
CA GLY A 149 -8.66 -33.19 10.22
C GLY A 149 -8.84 -33.13 8.70
N GLU A 150 -10.09 -32.93 8.27
CA GLU A 150 -10.47 -32.92 6.84
C GLU A 150 -10.15 -31.61 6.10
N ALA A 151 -9.43 -30.71 6.76
CA ALA A 151 -9.09 -29.39 6.23
C ALA A 151 -8.10 -29.43 5.06
N VAL A 152 -8.00 -28.31 4.35
CA VAL A 152 -7.00 -28.07 3.31
C VAL A 152 -6.02 -27.01 3.80
N VAL A 153 -4.73 -27.28 3.69
CA VAL A 153 -3.68 -26.33 4.04
C VAL A 153 -3.11 -25.70 2.77
N VAL A 154 -3.00 -24.37 2.75
CA VAL A 154 -2.32 -23.60 1.69
C VAL A 154 -1.18 -22.79 2.30
N PRO A 155 -0.19 -22.33 1.50
CA PRO A 155 0.80 -21.39 2.01
C PRO A 155 0.09 -20.15 2.55
N GLY A 156 0.66 -19.54 3.58
CA GLY A 156 0.03 -18.41 4.26
C GLY A 156 -0.29 -17.29 3.28
N LEU A 157 -1.53 -16.81 3.32
CA LEU A 157 -1.98 -15.77 2.40
C LEU A 157 -1.20 -14.48 2.70
N ASN A 158 -0.71 -13.84 1.65
CA ASN A 158 0.17 -12.69 1.72
C ASN A 158 -0.41 -11.53 0.92
N ASP A 159 -0.61 -10.40 1.60
CA ASP A 159 -1.09 -9.17 1.00
C ASP A 159 0.08 -8.25 0.65
N ALA A 160 0.42 -8.14 -0.62
CA ALA A 160 1.57 -7.36 -1.06
C ALA A 160 1.37 -5.84 -0.93
N HIS A 161 0.16 -5.35 -0.66
CA HIS A 161 -0.12 -3.94 -0.49
C HIS A 161 -1.44 -3.69 0.25
N CYS A 162 -1.33 -3.08 1.42
CA CYS A 162 -2.46 -2.62 2.23
C CYS A 162 -2.01 -1.54 3.22
N HIS A 163 -2.91 -1.09 4.09
CA HIS A 163 -2.64 -0.01 5.06
C HIS A 163 -3.01 -0.35 6.52
N PRO A 164 -2.54 -1.47 7.10
CA PRO A 164 -2.96 -1.93 8.41
C PRO A 164 -2.58 -0.98 9.56
N ALA A 165 -1.44 -0.28 9.49
CA ALA A 165 -1.09 0.68 10.53
C ALA A 165 -1.98 1.93 10.49
N VAL A 166 -2.39 2.38 9.29
CA VAL A 166 -3.40 3.44 9.12
C VAL A 166 -4.76 2.96 9.63
N LEU A 167 -5.12 1.70 9.37
CA LEU A 167 -6.38 1.12 9.85
C LEU A 167 -6.51 1.16 11.37
N ALA A 168 -5.40 1.08 12.12
CA ALA A 168 -5.42 1.26 13.57
C ALA A 168 -5.99 2.63 14.00
N ASP A 169 -5.72 3.69 13.23
CA ASP A 169 -6.30 5.02 13.46
C ASP A 169 -7.74 5.08 12.95
N THR A 170 -8.01 4.57 11.74
CA THR A 170 -9.33 4.55 11.11
C THR A 170 -10.39 3.92 12.02
N ARG A 171 -10.05 2.83 12.72
CA ARG A 171 -10.98 2.14 13.66
C ARG A 171 -11.41 2.99 14.85
N LEU A 172 -10.63 3.99 15.22
CA LEU A 172 -10.91 4.88 16.36
C LEU A 172 -11.76 6.11 15.94
N ARG A 173 -11.91 6.33 14.63
CA ARG A 173 -12.63 7.46 14.03
C ARG A 173 -14.11 7.16 13.84
N VAL A 174 -14.85 8.15 13.35
CA VAL A 174 -16.26 7.95 12.98
C VAL A 174 -16.32 7.15 11.68
N SER A 175 -17.06 6.05 11.68
CA SER A 175 -17.31 5.29 10.45
C SER A 175 -18.45 5.92 9.66
N LEU A 176 -18.17 6.28 8.40
CA LEU A 176 -19.15 6.73 7.41
C LEU A 176 -19.27 5.74 6.25
N THR A 177 -19.08 4.44 6.51
CA THR A 177 -19.39 3.40 5.53
C THR A 177 -20.87 3.45 5.14
N ALA A 178 -21.20 2.94 3.95
CA ALA A 178 -22.58 2.86 3.46
C ALA A 178 -23.53 2.23 4.49
N HIS A 179 -23.09 1.17 5.18
CA HIS A 179 -23.85 0.53 6.24
C HIS A 179 -24.09 1.45 7.44
N ALA A 180 -23.04 2.11 7.95
CA ALA A 180 -23.14 3.01 9.10
C ALA A 180 -24.06 4.20 8.80
N MET A 181 -23.90 4.81 7.62
CA MET A 181 -24.74 5.93 7.19
C MET A 181 -26.19 5.49 6.99
N SER A 182 -26.45 4.33 6.38
CA SER A 182 -27.79 3.79 6.22
C SER A 182 -28.49 3.58 7.57
N ALA A 183 -27.79 2.97 8.54
CA ALA A 183 -28.32 2.71 9.87
C ALA A 183 -28.62 4.00 10.65
N ALA A 184 -27.80 5.04 10.48
CA ALA A 184 -27.96 6.33 11.17
C ALA A 184 -28.85 7.35 10.44
N GLY A 185 -29.31 7.05 9.21
CA GLY A 185 -30.07 7.99 8.38
C GLY A 185 -29.22 9.10 7.74
N GLY A 186 -27.90 8.89 7.62
CA GLY A 186 -26.95 9.76 6.92
C GLY A 186 -25.72 10.16 7.73
N SER A 187 -24.78 10.83 7.07
CA SER A 187 -23.47 11.17 7.66
C SER A 187 -23.52 12.25 8.75
N ARG A 188 -24.37 13.27 8.58
CA ARG A 188 -24.35 14.48 9.43
C ARG A 188 -24.71 14.18 10.89
N GLY A 189 -25.59 13.20 11.14
CA GLY A 189 -25.98 12.79 12.49
C GLY A 189 -24.82 12.16 13.25
N LEU A 190 -24.10 11.23 12.61
CA LEU A 190 -22.92 10.57 13.17
C LEU A 190 -21.81 11.59 13.51
N LEU A 191 -21.58 12.54 12.61
CA LEU A 191 -20.61 13.61 12.83
C LEU A 191 -21.02 14.55 13.98
N ALA A 192 -22.30 14.93 14.06
CA ALA A 192 -22.81 15.78 15.14
C ALA A 192 -22.80 15.09 16.51
N GLU A 193 -23.05 13.78 16.56
CA GLU A 193 -22.87 12.99 17.77
C GLU A 193 -21.42 13.00 18.23
N ARG A 194 -20.47 12.72 17.31
CA ARG A 194 -19.05 12.76 17.65
C ARG A 194 -18.61 14.16 18.10
N ALA A 195 -19.05 15.22 17.43
CA ALA A 195 -18.73 16.59 17.80
C ALA A 195 -19.16 16.91 19.25
N ARG A 196 -20.36 16.51 19.66
CA ARG A 196 -20.85 16.71 21.04
C ARG A 196 -20.04 15.94 22.11
N ALA A 197 -19.47 14.80 21.74
CA ALA A 197 -18.64 13.98 22.63
C ALA A 197 -17.16 14.40 22.62
N THR A 198 -16.78 15.34 21.75
CA THR A 198 -15.40 15.76 21.54
C THR A 198 -15.12 17.03 22.33
N ALA A 199 -13.96 17.11 22.99
CA ALA A 199 -13.59 18.31 23.74
C ALA A 199 -13.43 19.53 22.80
N PRO A 200 -13.86 20.74 23.22
CA PRO A 200 -13.74 21.99 22.47
C PRO A 200 -12.48 22.14 21.61
N GLY A 201 -12.66 22.45 20.33
CA GLY A 201 -11.57 22.70 19.39
C GLY A 201 -10.74 21.47 18.96
N ARG A 202 -11.02 20.27 19.49
CA ARG A 202 -10.42 19.02 19.02
C ARG A 202 -11.08 18.55 17.73
N TRP A 203 -10.32 17.82 16.93
CA TRP A 203 -10.74 17.30 15.63
C TRP A 203 -11.91 16.31 15.74
N VAL A 204 -12.74 16.32 14.70
CA VAL A 204 -13.76 15.30 14.42
C VAL A 204 -13.42 14.70 13.07
N VAL A 205 -12.80 13.53 13.09
CA VAL A 205 -12.40 12.82 11.87
C VAL A 205 -13.34 11.64 11.62
N ALA A 206 -13.76 11.53 10.37
CA ALA A 206 -14.57 10.44 9.86
C ALA A 206 -13.92 9.78 8.64
N GLU A 207 -14.22 8.51 8.43
CA GLU A 207 -13.56 7.64 7.45
C GLU A 207 -14.59 6.84 6.64
N GLY A 208 -14.24 6.51 5.40
CA GLY A 208 -15.05 5.63 4.55
C GLY A 208 -16.23 6.30 3.87
N TYR A 209 -16.23 7.63 3.75
CA TYR A 209 -17.35 8.39 3.19
C TYR A 209 -17.51 8.14 1.69
N ASP A 210 -18.68 7.64 1.27
CA ASP A 210 -19.10 7.56 -0.14
C ASP A 210 -20.30 8.50 -0.37
N PRO A 211 -20.14 9.60 -1.11
CA PRO A 211 -21.23 10.52 -1.43
C PRO A 211 -22.43 9.85 -2.10
N ALA A 212 -22.22 8.78 -2.87
CA ALA A 212 -23.29 8.06 -3.55
C ALA A 212 -24.12 7.20 -2.58
N ALA A 213 -23.56 6.84 -1.42
CA ALA A 213 -24.23 6.04 -0.40
C ALA A 213 -24.91 6.89 0.69
N ASP A 214 -24.69 8.21 0.72
CA ASP A 214 -25.27 9.09 1.74
C ASP A 214 -26.70 9.50 1.36
N PRO A 215 -27.74 9.07 2.11
CA PRO A 215 -29.13 9.44 1.84
C PRO A 215 -29.40 10.95 1.97
N GLN A 216 -28.50 11.69 2.61
CA GLN A 216 -28.59 13.14 2.77
C GLN A 216 -27.83 13.92 1.68
N GLY A 217 -27.28 13.20 0.69
CA GLY A 217 -26.49 13.77 -0.40
C GLY A 217 -25.08 14.20 0.02
N ARG A 218 -24.29 14.59 -0.99
CA ARG A 218 -22.87 14.95 -0.88
C ARG A 218 -22.62 16.00 0.21
N LEU A 219 -21.65 15.72 1.07
CA LEU A 219 -21.16 16.66 2.08
C LEU A 219 -20.48 17.86 1.40
N THR A 220 -20.69 19.03 2.00
CA THR A 220 -20.08 20.30 1.62
C THR A 220 -19.50 20.97 2.84
N ARG A 221 -18.60 21.93 2.65
CA ARG A 221 -18.08 22.81 3.70
C ARG A 221 -19.19 23.39 4.57
N ALA A 222 -20.25 23.91 3.94
CA ALA A 222 -21.40 24.48 4.66
C ALA A 222 -22.17 23.43 5.48
N ALA A 223 -22.33 22.21 4.96
CA ALA A 223 -22.96 21.12 5.70
C ALA A 223 -22.13 20.71 6.93
N LEU A 224 -20.81 20.71 6.82
CA LEU A 224 -19.92 20.42 7.94
C LEU A 224 -19.80 21.60 8.93
N ASP A 225 -19.89 22.84 8.47
CA ASP A 225 -19.99 24.02 9.35
C ASP A 225 -21.27 23.98 10.18
N ALA A 226 -22.36 23.43 9.65
CA ALA A 226 -23.60 23.22 10.39
C ALA A 226 -23.47 22.10 11.44
N VAL A 227 -22.55 21.15 11.26
CA VAL A 227 -22.17 20.17 12.30
C VAL A 227 -21.40 20.87 13.42
N SER A 228 -20.37 21.64 13.08
CA SER A 228 -19.65 22.50 14.02
C SER A 228 -18.83 23.57 13.31
N ARG A 229 -18.78 24.77 13.91
CA ARG A 229 -17.80 25.82 13.59
C ARG A 229 -16.66 25.92 14.60
N GLU A 230 -16.79 25.23 15.73
CA GLU A 230 -15.80 25.22 16.81
C GLU A 230 -14.77 24.11 16.60
N HIS A 231 -15.25 22.91 16.23
CA HIS A 231 -14.40 21.78 15.90
C HIS A 231 -13.97 21.84 14.43
N PRO A 232 -12.70 21.57 14.11
CA PRO A 232 -12.34 21.19 12.76
C PRO A 232 -12.92 19.82 12.45
N VAL A 233 -13.69 19.72 11.36
CA VAL A 233 -14.40 18.51 10.95
C VAL A 233 -13.92 18.10 9.57
N ILE A 234 -13.60 16.81 9.42
CA ILE A 234 -13.20 16.24 8.15
C ILE A 234 -13.77 14.83 7.95
N ALA A 235 -14.24 14.56 6.74
CA ALA A 235 -14.68 13.23 6.32
C ALA A 235 -13.81 12.77 5.15
N VAL A 236 -13.05 11.70 5.38
CA VAL A 236 -12.18 11.08 4.38
C VAL A 236 -13.02 10.17 3.50
N HIS A 237 -12.83 10.31 2.19
CA HIS A 237 -13.53 9.53 1.18
C HIS A 237 -13.12 8.05 1.24
N PHE A 238 -13.98 7.13 0.81
CA PHE A 238 -13.72 5.69 0.85
C PHE A 238 -12.46 5.27 0.09
N SER A 239 -12.04 6.04 -0.92
CA SER A 239 -10.79 5.80 -1.65
C SER A 239 -9.55 6.31 -0.94
N CYS A 240 -9.66 7.03 0.17
CA CYS A 240 -8.57 7.73 0.88
C CYS A 240 -7.86 8.86 0.09
N HIS A 241 -8.14 9.02 -1.21
CA HIS A 241 -7.52 10.00 -2.12
C HIS A 241 -8.09 11.42 -2.05
N MET A 242 -9.17 11.61 -1.29
CA MET A 242 -9.82 12.91 -1.14
C MET A 242 -10.55 12.98 0.20
N ALA A 243 -10.80 14.21 0.65
CA ALA A 243 -11.54 14.46 1.87
C ALA A 243 -12.37 15.73 1.74
N VAL A 244 -13.43 15.83 2.53
CA VAL A 244 -14.26 17.03 2.64
C VAL A 244 -14.15 17.61 4.05
N ALA A 245 -13.86 18.91 4.12
CA ALA A 245 -13.55 19.64 5.34
C ALA A 245 -14.49 20.83 5.56
N ASN A 246 -14.72 21.19 6.83
CA ASN A 246 -15.40 22.42 7.20
C ASN A 246 -14.47 23.64 7.13
N THR A 247 -15.01 24.85 7.36
CA THR A 247 -14.23 26.09 7.34
C THR A 247 -13.03 26.02 8.29
N ARG A 248 -13.27 25.54 9.52
CA ARG A 248 -12.23 25.50 10.55
C ARG A 248 -11.07 24.56 10.18
N ALA A 249 -11.37 23.42 9.58
CA ALA A 249 -10.37 22.46 9.12
C ALA A 249 -9.54 23.01 7.93
N LEU A 250 -10.17 23.70 6.98
CA LEU A 250 -9.47 24.35 5.86
C LEU A 250 -8.51 25.45 6.34
N GLU A 251 -8.94 26.28 7.29
CA GLU A 251 -8.08 27.30 7.90
C GLU A 251 -6.84 26.70 8.56
N LEU A 252 -7.00 25.58 9.28
CA LEU A 252 -5.88 24.87 9.92
C LEU A 252 -4.95 24.21 8.90
N ALA A 253 -5.48 23.78 7.76
CA ALA A 253 -4.69 23.30 6.62
C ALA A 253 -3.99 24.45 5.84
N GLY A 254 -4.34 25.71 6.16
CA GLY A 254 -3.75 26.90 5.54
C GLY A 254 -4.39 27.30 4.20
N TYR A 255 -5.56 26.76 3.86
CA TYR A 255 -6.25 27.04 2.61
C TYR A 255 -7.26 28.18 2.73
N ARG A 256 -7.31 29.04 1.71
CA ARG A 256 -8.22 30.18 1.56
C ARG A 256 -8.96 30.12 0.23
N ASP A 257 -10.12 30.77 0.16
CA ASP A 257 -10.94 30.83 -1.06
C ASP A 257 -10.19 31.34 -2.29
N THR A 258 -9.20 32.21 -2.11
CA THR A 258 -8.41 32.81 -3.20
C THR A 258 -7.15 32.04 -3.57
N ASP A 259 -6.77 31.01 -2.82
CA ASP A 259 -5.55 30.26 -3.10
C ASP A 259 -5.71 29.49 -4.42
N ALA A 260 -4.63 29.36 -5.20
CA ALA A 260 -4.60 28.47 -6.35
C ALA A 260 -4.52 27.00 -5.89
N ASP A 261 -4.75 26.07 -6.81
CA ASP A 261 -4.54 24.65 -6.55
C ASP A 261 -3.06 24.38 -6.20
N PRO A 262 -2.78 23.57 -5.16
CA PRO A 262 -1.42 23.19 -4.81
C PRO A 262 -0.83 22.23 -5.85
N SER A 263 0.51 22.12 -5.89
CA SER A 263 1.17 21.14 -6.75
C SER A 263 0.62 19.74 -6.49
N GLY A 264 0.25 19.03 -7.56
CA GLY A 264 -0.25 17.66 -7.47
C GLY A 264 -1.61 17.49 -6.79
N GLY A 265 -2.35 18.58 -6.56
CA GLY A 265 -3.66 18.55 -5.90
C GLY A 265 -4.67 19.51 -6.51
N THR A 266 -5.94 19.32 -6.17
CA THR A 266 -7.03 20.21 -6.60
C THR A 266 -7.88 20.58 -5.39
N LEU A 267 -8.26 21.85 -5.30
CA LEU A 267 -9.21 22.35 -4.32
C LEU A 267 -10.59 22.50 -4.96
N GLY A 268 -11.58 21.79 -4.42
CA GLY A 268 -12.96 21.85 -4.87
C GLY A 268 -13.58 23.23 -4.64
N ARG A 269 -14.41 23.66 -5.60
CA ARG A 269 -15.04 25.00 -5.59
C ARG A 269 -16.50 24.93 -5.95
N ASP A 270 -17.27 25.80 -5.32
CA ASP A 270 -18.67 26.02 -5.67
C ASP A 270 -18.82 26.94 -6.91
N THR A 271 -20.07 27.21 -7.30
CA THR A 271 -20.39 28.05 -8.46
C THR A 271 -19.96 29.51 -8.30
N ASP A 272 -19.72 29.97 -7.07
CA ASP A 272 -19.23 31.32 -6.76
C ASP A 272 -17.69 31.38 -6.71
N GLY A 273 -17.01 30.23 -6.93
CA GLY A 273 -15.56 30.09 -6.89
C GLY A 273 -14.97 29.95 -5.47
N ARG A 274 -15.79 29.83 -4.43
CA ARG A 274 -15.34 29.62 -3.05
C ARG A 274 -15.02 28.15 -2.81
N LEU A 275 -14.17 27.84 -1.83
CA LEU A 275 -13.86 26.45 -1.49
C LEU A 275 -15.11 25.73 -0.99
N ASP A 276 -15.45 24.62 -1.64
CA ASP A 276 -16.61 23.78 -1.29
C ASP A 276 -16.31 22.76 -0.19
N GLY A 277 -15.05 22.70 0.26
CA GLY A 277 -14.56 21.80 1.29
C GLY A 277 -13.81 20.57 0.77
N TRP A 278 -13.96 20.21 -0.50
CA TRP A 278 -13.30 19.04 -1.07
C TRP A 278 -11.83 19.33 -1.41
N MET A 279 -10.96 18.41 -1.03
CA MET A 279 -9.53 18.43 -1.32
C MET A 279 -9.18 17.11 -2.00
N TYR A 280 -8.47 17.18 -3.13
CA TYR A 280 -8.12 16.04 -3.96
C TYR A 280 -6.60 15.84 -4.02
N GLU A 281 -6.17 14.59 -3.90
CA GLU A 281 -4.78 14.16 -4.01
C GLU A 281 -3.81 14.99 -3.17
N GLY A 282 -2.82 15.67 -3.78
CA GLY A 282 -1.82 16.47 -3.05
C GLY A 282 -2.42 17.49 -2.09
N ALA A 283 -3.58 18.08 -2.43
CA ALA A 283 -4.26 19.03 -1.56
C ALA A 283 -4.70 18.39 -0.23
N TRP A 284 -4.97 17.08 -0.23
CA TRP A 284 -5.30 16.29 0.94
C TRP A 284 -4.06 15.62 1.57
N PHE A 285 -3.31 14.85 0.77
CA PHE A 285 -2.19 14.04 1.24
C PHE A 285 -1.08 14.89 1.87
N ASP A 286 -0.83 16.11 1.39
CA ASP A 286 0.23 16.95 1.92
C ASP A 286 -0.05 17.42 3.35
N GLN A 287 -1.33 17.50 3.72
CA GLN A 287 -1.77 17.83 5.07
C GLN A 287 -1.66 16.62 6.00
N TRP A 288 -1.76 15.41 5.45
CA TRP A 288 -1.69 14.15 6.19
C TRP A 288 -0.25 13.66 6.39
N TYR A 289 0.54 13.63 5.32
CA TYR A 289 1.92 13.15 5.29
C TYR A 289 2.90 14.31 5.17
N ARG A 290 2.94 15.12 6.22
CA ARG A 290 3.78 16.33 6.27
C ARG A 290 5.28 15.98 6.26
N PRO A 291 6.16 16.90 5.82
CA PRO A 291 7.61 16.68 5.87
C PRO A 291 8.13 16.34 7.28
N SER A 292 9.26 15.63 7.35
CA SER A 292 9.96 15.31 8.60
C SER A 292 10.10 16.52 9.53
N GLY A 293 9.80 16.33 10.81
CA GLY A 293 9.91 17.37 11.83
C GLY A 293 8.70 18.31 11.92
N VAL A 294 7.73 18.22 11.01
CA VAL A 294 6.48 18.97 11.10
C VAL A 294 5.41 18.11 11.79
N PRO A 295 4.78 18.59 12.88
CA PRO A 295 3.71 17.84 13.53
C PRO A 295 2.56 17.55 12.57
N GLU A 296 2.03 16.33 12.64
CA GLU A 296 0.86 15.95 11.86
C GLU A 296 -0.37 16.75 12.26
N LEU A 297 -1.21 17.05 11.27
CA LEU A 297 -2.41 17.85 11.48
C LEU A 297 -3.45 17.12 12.35
N LEU A 298 -3.53 15.79 12.21
CA LEU A 298 -4.57 14.94 12.79
C LEU A 298 -4.01 14.06 13.92
N GLY A 299 -3.48 14.73 14.95
CA GLY A 299 -2.96 14.10 16.16
C GLY A 299 -4.03 13.86 17.23
N GLU A 300 -4.80 12.79 17.08
CA GLU A 300 -5.90 12.46 18.01
C GLU A 300 -5.56 11.35 19.01
N PHE A 301 -4.85 10.30 18.60
CA PHE A 301 -4.69 9.07 19.38
C PHE A 301 -3.27 8.86 19.89
N THR A 302 -3.16 8.41 21.15
CA THR A 302 -1.88 8.03 21.76
C THR A 302 -1.34 6.76 21.12
N LEU A 303 -0.04 6.49 21.29
CA LEU A 303 0.56 5.22 20.86
C LEU A 303 -0.12 4.01 21.52
N ASP A 304 -0.56 4.13 22.77
CA ASP A 304 -1.28 3.07 23.47
C ASP A 304 -2.65 2.79 22.86
N ASP A 305 -3.39 3.83 22.49
CA ASP A 305 -4.68 3.66 21.79
C ASP A 305 -4.49 2.92 20.47
N ARG A 306 -3.45 3.31 19.72
CA ARG A 306 -3.10 2.71 18.43
C ARG A 306 -2.68 1.26 18.57
N VAL A 307 -1.83 0.92 19.53
CA VAL A 307 -1.40 -0.48 19.75
C VAL A 307 -2.58 -1.36 20.14
N ARG A 308 -3.51 -0.87 20.99
CA ARG A 308 -4.74 -1.62 21.31
C ARG A 308 -5.62 -1.83 20.08
N SER A 309 -5.83 -0.79 19.28
CA SER A 309 -6.58 -0.88 18.02
C SER A 309 -5.91 -1.83 17.01
N PHE A 310 -4.59 -1.76 16.92
CA PHE A 310 -3.78 -2.57 16.00
C PHE A 310 -3.80 -4.07 16.34
N ALA A 311 -4.01 -4.44 17.61
CA ALA A 311 -4.25 -5.84 17.99
C ALA A 311 -5.50 -6.40 17.30
N GLU A 312 -6.57 -5.62 17.21
CA GLU A 312 -7.77 -6.00 16.47
C GLU A 312 -7.53 -6.04 14.96
N VAL A 313 -6.72 -5.12 14.42
CA VAL A 313 -6.29 -5.19 13.01
C VAL A 313 -5.56 -6.49 12.71
N CYS A 314 -4.59 -6.88 13.56
CA CYS A 314 -3.87 -8.15 13.40
C CYS A 314 -4.84 -9.34 13.46
N ARG A 315 -5.80 -9.31 14.40
CA ARG A 315 -6.84 -10.33 14.51
C ARG A 315 -7.69 -10.43 13.23
N ASP A 316 -8.15 -9.31 12.68
CA ASP A 316 -9.00 -9.27 11.48
C ASP A 316 -8.23 -9.81 10.25
N PHE A 317 -6.96 -9.46 10.10
CA PHE A 317 -6.10 -9.98 9.02
C PHE A 317 -5.86 -11.49 9.17
N HIS A 318 -5.55 -11.95 10.38
CA HIS A 318 -5.39 -13.39 10.63
C HIS A 318 -6.70 -14.16 10.46
N ALA A 319 -7.86 -13.57 10.77
CA ALA A 319 -9.17 -14.15 10.49
C ALA A 319 -9.44 -14.31 8.99
N ALA A 320 -8.88 -13.42 8.17
CA ALA A 320 -8.91 -13.53 6.71
C ALA A 320 -7.86 -14.52 6.15
N GLY A 321 -7.11 -15.22 7.02
CA GLY A 321 -6.08 -16.17 6.60
C GLY A 321 -4.73 -15.55 6.28
N ILE A 322 -4.54 -14.24 6.52
CA ILE A 322 -3.32 -13.52 6.17
C ILE A 322 -2.24 -13.79 7.22
N THR A 323 -1.06 -14.23 6.78
CA THR A 323 0.13 -14.44 7.64
C THR A 323 1.18 -13.34 7.47
N SER A 324 1.15 -12.66 6.33
CA SER A 324 2.10 -11.62 5.96
C SER A 324 1.40 -10.50 5.21
N TRP A 325 1.87 -9.27 5.41
CA TRP A 325 1.45 -8.14 4.59
C TRP A 325 2.58 -7.16 4.32
N CYS A 326 2.38 -6.27 3.35
CA CYS A 326 3.25 -5.14 3.11
C CYS A 326 2.45 -3.84 3.26
N ASP A 327 2.77 -3.08 4.30
CA ASP A 327 2.13 -1.80 4.61
C ASP A 327 2.71 -0.68 3.74
N ALA A 328 1.85 0.06 3.04
CA ALA A 328 2.21 1.20 2.22
C ALA A 328 1.93 2.52 2.95
N LEU A 329 2.72 3.55 2.60
CA LEU A 329 2.67 4.88 3.21
C LEU A 329 3.15 4.91 4.68
N VAL A 330 4.12 4.06 5.01
CA VAL A 330 4.70 4.01 6.36
C VAL A 330 5.49 5.31 6.63
N SER A 331 5.11 6.02 7.68
CA SER A 331 5.84 7.18 8.19
C SER A 331 6.57 6.84 9.50
N PRO A 332 7.35 7.77 10.11
CA PRO A 332 7.89 7.60 11.45
C PRO A 332 6.83 7.30 12.53
N ARG A 333 5.56 7.65 12.30
CA ARG A 333 4.46 7.31 13.19
C ARG A 333 4.11 5.82 13.14
N GLU A 334 3.85 5.29 11.95
CA GLU A 334 3.57 3.87 11.74
C GLU A 334 4.78 3.01 12.13
N LEU A 335 6.00 3.46 11.86
CA LEU A 335 7.21 2.75 12.29
C LEU A 335 7.26 2.60 13.82
N ARG A 336 6.92 3.65 14.58
CA ARG A 336 6.82 3.59 16.05
C ARG A 336 5.71 2.65 16.52
N LEU A 337 4.56 2.64 15.83
CA LEU A 337 3.49 1.69 16.11
C LEU A 337 3.97 0.25 15.94
N TYR A 338 4.63 -0.06 14.81
CA TYR A 338 5.16 -1.39 14.55
C TYR A 338 6.21 -1.84 15.57
N GLN A 339 7.17 -0.97 15.89
CA GLN A 339 8.19 -1.27 16.90
C GLN A 339 7.55 -1.55 18.27
N GLU A 340 6.58 -0.75 18.68
CA GLU A 340 5.94 -0.93 19.97
C GLU A 340 5.00 -2.14 20.00
N ALA A 341 4.26 -2.40 18.91
CA ALA A 341 3.43 -3.60 18.77
C ALA A 341 4.28 -4.88 18.79
N ALA A 342 5.44 -4.89 18.11
CA ALA A 342 6.40 -5.99 18.17
C ALA A 342 6.95 -6.18 19.59
N ARG A 343 7.39 -5.09 20.25
CA ARG A 343 7.91 -5.13 21.62
C ARG A 343 6.90 -5.68 22.63
N ARG A 344 5.60 -5.42 22.43
CA ARG A 344 4.51 -5.92 23.28
C ARG A 344 3.97 -7.29 22.87
N GLY A 345 4.51 -7.91 21.82
CA GLY A 345 4.01 -9.19 21.28
C GLY A 345 2.62 -9.11 20.64
N VAL A 346 2.17 -7.90 20.29
CA VAL A 346 0.90 -7.66 19.56
C VAL A 346 1.06 -7.96 18.08
N LEU A 347 2.23 -7.65 17.50
CA LEU A 347 2.50 -7.93 16.10
C LEU A 347 2.89 -9.40 15.91
N THR A 348 1.94 -10.22 15.48
CA THR A 348 2.14 -11.65 15.21
C THR A 348 2.33 -11.99 13.74
N ALA A 349 2.02 -11.08 12.83
CA ALA A 349 2.25 -11.24 11.39
C ALA A 349 3.67 -10.87 10.97
N ARG A 350 4.02 -11.21 9.72
CA ARG A 350 5.23 -10.71 9.06
C ARG A 350 4.90 -9.45 8.26
N VAL A 351 5.66 -8.39 8.47
CA VAL A 351 5.38 -7.06 7.94
C VAL A 351 6.54 -6.57 7.09
N GLY A 352 6.23 -6.34 5.82
CA GLY A 352 7.02 -5.47 4.97
C GLY A 352 6.56 -4.02 5.08
N MET A 353 7.48 -3.07 5.10
CA MET A 353 7.17 -1.64 5.11
C MET A 353 7.61 -0.98 3.81
N LEU A 354 6.71 -0.27 3.15
CA LEU A 354 7.03 0.69 2.11
C LEU A 354 6.95 2.10 2.70
N VAL A 355 8.12 2.66 3.01
CA VAL A 355 8.22 3.97 3.65
C VAL A 355 7.84 5.06 2.66
N TRP A 356 7.06 6.03 3.10
CA TRP A 356 6.67 7.15 2.25
C TRP A 356 7.90 7.96 1.80
N HIS A 357 7.97 8.32 0.52
CA HIS A 357 9.18 8.88 -0.11
C HIS A 357 9.76 10.11 0.61
N ARG A 358 8.92 10.90 1.28
CA ARG A 358 9.37 12.07 2.06
C ARG A 358 10.33 11.74 3.21
N TYR A 359 10.32 10.50 3.68
CA TYR A 359 11.16 10.03 4.78
C TYR A 359 12.35 9.18 4.29
N PHE A 360 12.50 9.02 2.97
CA PHE A 360 13.55 8.18 2.40
C PHE A 360 14.96 8.71 2.71
N GLU A 361 15.20 10.01 2.56
CA GLU A 361 16.53 10.59 2.78
C GLU A 361 17.03 10.37 4.22
N ASP A 362 16.12 10.46 5.20
CA ASP A 362 16.43 10.20 6.61
C ASP A 362 16.90 8.75 6.83
N LEU A 363 16.27 7.78 6.15
CA LEU A 363 16.64 6.36 6.20
C LEU A 363 17.94 6.07 5.45
N ALA A 364 18.08 6.64 4.25
CA ALA A 364 19.27 6.46 3.43
C ALA A 364 20.52 7.00 4.15
N ARG A 365 20.41 8.15 4.83
CA ARG A 365 21.49 8.76 5.61
C ARG A 365 22.03 7.86 6.72
N VAL A 366 21.18 7.01 7.31
CA VAL A 366 21.59 6.04 8.35
C VAL A 366 21.91 4.65 7.79
N GLY A 367 21.99 4.53 6.45
CA GLY A 367 22.33 3.28 5.75
C GLY A 367 21.21 2.24 5.68
N MET A 368 19.97 2.62 6.01
CA MET A 368 18.82 1.72 5.87
C MET A 368 18.36 1.69 4.40
N ARG A 369 18.32 0.47 3.84
CA ARG A 369 17.85 0.20 2.47
C ARG A 369 16.90 -0.99 2.45
N SER A 370 16.27 -1.24 1.30
CA SER A 370 15.44 -2.44 1.09
C SER A 370 16.13 -3.71 1.59
N GLY A 371 15.44 -4.43 2.47
CA GLY A 371 15.93 -5.64 3.14
C GLY A 371 16.42 -5.44 4.57
N PHE A 372 16.56 -4.20 5.05
CA PHE A 372 16.88 -3.95 6.46
C PHE A 372 15.74 -4.39 7.39
N GLY A 373 16.07 -5.02 8.52
CA GLY A 373 15.12 -5.57 9.48
C GLY A 373 15.31 -7.07 9.65
N ASP A 374 14.24 -7.78 10.00
CA ASP A 374 14.23 -9.23 10.16
C ASP A 374 13.06 -9.87 9.40
N GLU A 375 12.73 -11.11 9.70
CA GLU A 375 11.68 -11.88 9.05
C GLU A 375 10.27 -11.54 9.54
N HIS A 376 10.15 -10.70 10.57
CA HIS A 376 8.88 -10.22 11.14
C HIS A 376 8.61 -8.76 10.82
N LEU A 377 9.63 -7.89 10.83
CA LEU A 377 9.48 -6.47 10.52
C LEU A 377 10.67 -5.99 9.70
N ARG A 378 10.42 -5.59 8.45
CA ARG A 378 11.48 -5.15 7.53
C ARG A 378 11.08 -4.02 6.60
N LEU A 379 12.08 -3.25 6.20
CA LEU A 379 12.00 -2.29 5.12
C LEU A 379 11.97 -3.03 3.78
N VAL A 380 10.85 -2.95 3.06
CA VAL A 380 10.71 -3.54 1.70
C VAL A 380 11.15 -2.54 0.64
N GLY A 381 10.89 -1.25 0.84
CA GLY A 381 11.22 -0.20 -0.12
C GLY A 381 10.59 1.14 0.22
N VAL A 382 10.46 1.97 -0.80
CA VAL A 382 9.95 3.33 -0.72
C VAL A 382 8.69 3.45 -1.57
N LYS A 383 7.59 3.92 -0.95
CA LYS A 383 6.31 4.18 -1.61
C LYS A 383 6.32 5.58 -2.22
N LEU A 384 5.96 5.68 -3.49
CA LEU A 384 5.70 6.93 -4.22
C LEU A 384 4.30 6.90 -4.82
N MET A 385 3.81 8.06 -5.27
CA MET A 385 2.62 8.16 -6.10
C MET A 385 2.85 9.13 -7.25
N ILE A 386 2.37 8.79 -8.45
CA ILE A 386 2.44 9.69 -9.62
C ILE A 386 1.05 10.11 -10.11
N ASP A 387 -0.02 9.41 -9.74
CA ASP A 387 -1.40 9.73 -10.09
C ASP A 387 -2.42 9.43 -8.98
N GLY A 388 -3.71 9.64 -9.29
CA GLY A 388 -4.82 9.46 -8.36
C GLY A 388 -5.48 8.07 -8.36
N ALA A 389 -6.72 8.03 -7.88
CA ALA A 389 -7.52 6.83 -7.67
C ALA A 389 -8.24 6.33 -8.94
N LEU A 390 -8.28 5.00 -9.12
CA LEU A 390 -9.06 4.37 -10.19
C LEU A 390 -10.58 4.55 -9.97
N ALA A 391 -11.14 4.02 -8.88
CA ALA A 391 -12.58 4.15 -8.58
C ALA A 391 -12.98 5.53 -8.02
N GLY A 392 -12.00 6.35 -7.63
CA GLY A 392 -12.20 7.76 -7.31
C GLY A 392 -12.21 8.68 -8.53
N GLY A 393 -11.95 8.16 -9.73
CA GLY A 393 -12.04 8.93 -10.98
C GLY A 393 -10.95 10.00 -11.14
N THR A 394 -9.76 9.79 -10.59
CA THR A 394 -8.66 10.78 -10.60
C THR A 394 -7.35 10.24 -11.21
N CYS A 395 -7.27 8.97 -11.60
CA CYS A 395 -6.05 8.40 -12.20
C CYS A 395 -5.65 9.02 -13.55
N LEU A 396 -4.34 9.11 -13.81
CA LEU A 396 -3.78 9.86 -14.94
C LEU A 396 -3.76 9.00 -16.21
N CYS A 397 -4.65 9.30 -17.14
CA CYS A 397 -4.83 8.53 -18.38
C CYS A 397 -4.28 9.25 -19.62
N ARG A 398 -3.98 8.51 -20.68
CA ARG A 398 -3.67 9.11 -22.00
C ARG A 398 -4.94 9.60 -22.70
N LEU A 399 -6.01 8.81 -22.60
CA LEU A 399 -7.30 9.12 -23.21
C LEU A 399 -8.20 9.89 -22.24
N PRO A 400 -8.91 10.93 -22.71
CA PRO A 400 -9.80 11.70 -21.87
C PRO A 400 -10.92 10.87 -21.20
N TYR A 401 -11.40 11.35 -20.06
CA TYR A 401 -12.51 10.78 -19.31
C TYR A 401 -13.11 11.83 -18.33
N PRO A 402 -14.37 11.68 -17.86
CA PRO A 402 -14.99 12.62 -16.93
C PRO A 402 -14.37 12.53 -15.52
N SER A 403 -13.19 13.13 -15.33
CA SER A 403 -12.49 13.10 -14.04
C SER A 403 -13.25 13.85 -12.95
N GLN A 404 -13.15 13.35 -11.71
CA GLN A 404 -13.65 14.05 -10.51
C GLN A 404 -12.91 15.36 -10.22
N THR A 405 -11.74 15.58 -10.81
CA THR A 405 -10.99 16.85 -10.71
C THR A 405 -11.48 17.94 -11.67
N GLY A 406 -12.32 17.57 -12.65
CA GLY A 406 -12.71 18.46 -13.75
C GLY A 406 -11.68 18.55 -14.89
N ALA A 407 -10.50 17.94 -14.75
CA ALA A 407 -9.54 17.80 -15.84
C ALA A 407 -9.93 16.68 -16.82
N ASP A 408 -9.49 16.79 -18.07
CA ASP A 408 -9.86 15.82 -19.11
C ASP A 408 -9.20 14.45 -18.92
N ASN A 409 -8.10 14.34 -18.17
CA ASN A 409 -7.31 13.10 -18.13
C ASN A 409 -6.83 12.68 -16.72
N GLY A 410 -7.47 13.20 -15.68
CA GLY A 410 -7.10 12.92 -14.29
C GLY A 410 -6.07 13.90 -13.74
N ILE A 411 -5.29 13.47 -12.75
CA ILE A 411 -4.32 14.33 -12.07
C ILE A 411 -2.96 13.63 -11.91
N GLN A 412 -1.90 14.41 -12.14
CA GLN A 412 -0.53 14.02 -11.88
C GLN A 412 -0.09 14.59 -10.53
N VAL A 413 0.34 13.73 -9.61
CA VAL A 413 0.60 14.11 -8.20
C VAL A 413 2.03 14.62 -7.97
N MET A 414 3.00 14.15 -8.76
CA MET A 414 4.37 14.64 -8.72
C MET A 414 4.76 15.12 -10.10
N THR A 415 5.55 16.20 -10.22
CA THR A 415 6.09 16.58 -11.54
C THR A 415 7.04 15.50 -12.06
N ASP A 416 7.24 15.45 -13.38
CA ASP A 416 8.14 14.47 -14.00
C ASP A 416 9.58 14.60 -13.47
N GLU A 417 10.02 15.83 -13.21
CA GLU A 417 11.35 16.13 -12.65
C GLU A 417 11.49 15.60 -11.22
N GLU A 418 10.56 15.95 -10.32
CA GLU A 418 10.57 15.50 -8.93
C GLU A 418 10.46 13.97 -8.84
N PHE A 419 9.57 13.38 -9.63
CA PHE A 419 9.37 11.94 -9.66
C PHE A 419 10.62 11.22 -10.16
N GLY A 420 11.18 11.63 -11.30
CA GLY A 420 12.40 11.06 -11.85
C GLY A 420 13.59 11.19 -10.90
N ALA A 421 13.76 12.35 -10.26
CA ALA A 421 14.82 12.57 -9.27
C ALA A 421 14.68 11.64 -8.05
N THR A 422 13.45 11.50 -7.54
CA THR A 422 13.18 10.62 -6.40
C THR A 422 13.44 9.14 -6.76
N VAL A 423 12.98 8.69 -7.92
CA VAL A 423 13.20 7.31 -8.39
C VAL A 423 14.70 7.02 -8.53
N ARG A 424 15.46 7.92 -9.15
CA ARG A 424 16.92 7.80 -9.28
C ARG A 424 17.61 7.73 -7.92
N ALA A 425 17.25 8.61 -6.98
CA ALA A 425 17.85 8.63 -5.65
C ALA A 425 17.59 7.33 -4.87
N VAL A 426 16.35 6.82 -4.91
CA VAL A 426 15.98 5.55 -4.26
C VAL A 426 16.70 4.37 -4.90
N HIS A 427 16.75 4.32 -6.23
CA HIS A 427 17.43 3.27 -6.98
C HIS A 427 18.93 3.21 -6.68
N SER A 428 19.61 4.36 -6.75
CA SER A 428 21.06 4.48 -6.53
C SER A 428 21.48 4.21 -5.08
N ALA A 429 20.52 4.26 -4.13
CA ALA A 429 20.73 3.82 -2.76
C ALA A 429 20.53 2.29 -2.57
N GLY A 430 20.35 1.54 -3.66
CA GLY A 430 20.05 0.11 -3.64
C GLY A 430 18.70 -0.22 -3.01
N SER A 431 17.73 0.71 -3.09
CA SER A 431 16.39 0.53 -2.57
C SER A 431 15.35 0.39 -3.68
N ARG A 432 14.29 -0.36 -3.37
CA ARG A 432 13.15 -0.57 -4.24
C ARG A 432 12.20 0.61 -4.18
N VAL A 433 11.87 1.21 -5.33
CA VAL A 433 10.63 1.98 -5.47
C VAL A 433 9.41 1.06 -5.65
N ALA A 434 8.31 1.49 -5.04
CA ALA A 434 6.97 0.95 -5.16
C ALA A 434 6.02 2.11 -5.49
N VAL A 435 5.58 2.22 -6.74
CA VAL A 435 4.91 3.43 -7.21
C VAL A 435 3.43 3.19 -7.44
N HIS A 436 2.57 3.95 -6.77
CA HIS A 436 1.15 4.07 -7.12
C HIS A 436 0.99 4.65 -8.52
N ALA A 437 0.48 3.83 -9.44
CA ALA A 437 0.13 4.23 -10.79
C ALA A 437 -1.08 3.43 -11.28
N ASN A 438 -2.21 4.12 -11.45
CA ASN A 438 -3.45 3.50 -11.93
C ASN A 438 -3.68 3.68 -13.42
N GLY A 439 -3.52 4.90 -13.92
CA GLY A 439 -3.78 5.22 -15.32
C GLY A 439 -2.61 4.83 -16.23
N ASP A 440 -2.90 4.62 -17.51
CA ASP A 440 -1.93 4.12 -18.49
C ASP A 440 -0.80 5.13 -18.78
N LEU A 441 -1.09 6.43 -18.68
CA LEU A 441 -0.06 7.47 -18.77
C LEU A 441 0.85 7.46 -17.52
N ALA A 442 0.28 7.28 -16.34
CA ALA A 442 1.03 7.13 -15.09
C ALA A 442 1.99 5.94 -15.15
N VAL A 443 1.49 4.75 -15.54
CA VAL A 443 2.30 3.53 -15.66
C VAL A 443 3.46 3.74 -16.64
N GLY A 444 3.21 4.41 -17.78
CA GLY A 444 4.27 4.78 -18.73
C GLY A 444 5.38 5.62 -18.09
N LYS A 445 5.02 6.66 -17.34
CA LYS A 445 5.98 7.52 -16.63
C LYS A 445 6.80 6.77 -15.58
N VAL A 446 6.18 5.80 -14.87
CA VAL A 446 6.92 4.94 -13.94
C VAL A 446 7.98 4.12 -14.64
N LEU A 447 7.64 3.52 -15.78
CA LEU A 447 8.58 2.74 -16.58
C LEU A 447 9.72 3.62 -17.11
N ASP A 448 9.42 4.81 -17.64
CA ASP A 448 10.43 5.75 -18.12
C ASP A 448 11.46 6.10 -17.01
N ALA A 449 10.97 6.39 -15.79
CA ALA A 449 11.83 6.73 -14.67
C ALA A 449 12.68 5.55 -14.16
N ILE A 450 12.11 4.34 -14.09
CA ILE A 450 12.83 3.12 -13.67
C ILE A 450 13.89 2.73 -14.71
N GLU A 451 13.54 2.77 -16.00
CA GLU A 451 14.45 2.46 -17.09
C GLU A 451 15.64 3.44 -17.11
N ALA A 452 15.37 4.74 -16.94
CA ALA A 452 16.41 5.76 -16.84
C ALA A 452 17.32 5.54 -15.62
N ALA A 453 16.75 5.34 -14.42
CA ALA A 453 17.52 5.14 -13.19
C ALA A 453 18.47 3.93 -13.29
N ARG A 454 18.02 2.83 -13.92
CA ARG A 454 18.84 1.64 -14.13
C ARG A 454 19.93 1.79 -15.18
N ALA A 455 19.67 2.60 -16.21
CA ALA A 455 20.68 2.92 -17.21
C ALA A 455 21.80 3.77 -16.59
N GLU A 456 21.45 4.67 -15.66
CA GLU A 456 22.39 5.54 -14.95
C GLU A 456 23.17 4.78 -13.86
N ASP A 457 22.54 3.89 -13.10
CA ASP A 457 23.20 3.06 -12.09
C ASP A 457 22.92 1.55 -12.27
N PRO A 458 23.68 0.86 -13.14
CA PRO A 458 23.46 -0.55 -13.42
C PRO A 458 23.81 -1.49 -12.26
N ALA A 459 24.48 -0.99 -11.20
CA ALA A 459 24.83 -1.82 -10.03
C ALA A 459 23.59 -2.36 -9.32
N TYR A 460 22.46 -1.65 -9.43
CA TYR A 460 21.18 -2.02 -8.83
C TYR A 460 20.12 -2.44 -9.85
N ALA A 461 20.51 -2.73 -11.10
CA ALA A 461 19.58 -3.13 -12.16
C ALA A 461 18.71 -4.34 -11.80
N GLY A 462 19.21 -5.25 -10.96
CA GLY A 462 18.47 -6.42 -10.44
C GLY A 462 17.45 -6.10 -9.36
N THR A 463 17.29 -4.84 -8.95
CA THR A 463 16.28 -4.44 -7.95
C THR A 463 14.89 -4.68 -8.50
N ASN A 464 14.11 -5.49 -7.78
CA ASN A 464 12.72 -5.79 -8.12
C ASN A 464 11.83 -4.58 -7.80
N HIS A 465 11.79 -3.56 -8.66
CA HIS A 465 10.88 -2.43 -8.53
C HIS A 465 9.42 -2.86 -8.71
N ARG A 466 8.49 -2.07 -8.16
CA ARG A 466 7.07 -2.38 -8.19
C ARG A 466 6.24 -1.24 -8.77
N ILE A 467 5.21 -1.62 -9.52
CA ILE A 467 4.10 -0.72 -9.89
C ILE A 467 2.88 -1.18 -9.11
N GLU A 468 2.46 -0.37 -8.15
CA GLU A 468 1.27 -0.62 -7.36
C GLU A 468 0.02 -0.31 -8.17
N HIS A 469 -0.99 -1.16 -8.02
CA HIS A 469 -2.27 -1.14 -8.72
C HIS A 469 -2.15 -1.47 -10.22
N CYS A 470 -1.28 -0.77 -10.96
CA CYS A 470 -0.99 -1.03 -12.37
C CYS A 470 -2.27 -1.28 -13.18
N SER A 471 -3.28 -0.44 -12.96
CA SER A 471 -4.68 -0.80 -13.15
C SER A 471 -5.11 -0.80 -14.60
N LEU A 472 -4.73 0.24 -15.36
CA LEU A 472 -5.00 0.38 -16.79
C LEU A 472 -3.70 0.19 -17.56
N VAL A 473 -3.65 -0.85 -18.38
CA VAL A 473 -2.48 -1.19 -19.20
C VAL A 473 -2.89 -1.66 -20.59
N ASP A 474 -2.08 -1.27 -21.58
CA ASP A 474 -2.12 -1.80 -22.95
C ASP A 474 -1.02 -2.87 -23.12
N ASP A 475 -1.02 -3.57 -24.25
CA ASP A 475 -0.06 -4.65 -24.52
C ASP A 475 1.38 -4.15 -24.60
N ASN A 476 1.60 -2.89 -25.00
CA ASN A 476 2.92 -2.28 -25.04
C ASN A 476 3.45 -2.03 -23.62
N LEU A 477 2.62 -1.53 -22.70
CA LEU A 477 2.97 -1.39 -21.29
C LEU A 477 3.27 -2.75 -20.65
N VAL A 478 2.47 -3.78 -20.95
CA VAL A 478 2.75 -5.15 -20.46
C VAL A 478 4.11 -5.64 -20.95
N ALA A 479 4.42 -5.46 -22.24
CA ALA A 479 5.72 -5.84 -22.81
C ALA A 479 6.89 -5.08 -22.15
N ARG A 480 6.73 -3.77 -21.89
CA ARG A 480 7.73 -2.97 -21.18
C ARG A 480 7.92 -3.41 -19.73
N ILE A 481 6.84 -3.72 -19.01
CA ILE A 481 6.90 -4.25 -17.63
C ILE A 481 7.70 -5.55 -17.60
N ALA A 482 7.45 -6.46 -18.55
CA ALA A 482 8.20 -7.71 -18.68
C ALA A 482 9.70 -7.45 -18.96
N ALA A 483 10.01 -6.61 -19.94
CA ALA A 483 11.38 -6.27 -20.32
C ALA A 483 12.15 -5.59 -19.16
N ALA A 484 11.46 -4.73 -18.40
CA ALA A 484 12.01 -4.10 -17.22
C ALA A 484 12.02 -5.03 -15.99
N GLY A 485 11.45 -6.24 -16.02
CA GLY A 485 11.42 -7.11 -14.83
C GLY A 485 10.85 -6.40 -13.58
N VAL A 486 9.85 -5.55 -13.78
CA VAL A 486 9.13 -4.82 -12.72
C VAL A 486 7.94 -5.67 -12.30
N THR A 487 7.66 -5.74 -11.00
CA THR A 487 6.51 -6.50 -10.48
C THR A 487 5.26 -5.62 -10.41
N PRO A 488 4.19 -5.88 -11.19
CA PRO A 488 2.90 -5.27 -10.97
C PRO A 488 2.22 -5.87 -9.73
N VAL A 489 1.55 -5.02 -8.96
CA VAL A 489 0.78 -5.39 -7.76
C VAL A 489 -0.67 -4.92 -7.92
N PRO A 490 -1.45 -5.53 -8.82
CA PRO A 490 -2.84 -5.17 -9.07
C PRO A 490 -3.78 -5.56 -7.93
N PHE A 491 -4.91 -4.88 -7.87
CA PHE A 491 -5.94 -5.18 -6.90
C PHE A 491 -6.62 -6.53 -7.19
N GLY A 492 -6.76 -7.38 -6.17
CA GLY A 492 -7.43 -8.67 -6.34
C GLY A 492 -8.96 -8.59 -6.28
N ALA A 493 -9.52 -8.03 -5.20
CA ALA A 493 -10.98 -7.98 -4.98
C ALA A 493 -11.66 -6.70 -5.51
N PHE A 494 -10.91 -5.73 -6.02
CA PHE A 494 -11.42 -4.38 -6.29
C PHE A 494 -12.54 -4.33 -7.32
N LEU A 495 -12.54 -5.20 -8.32
CA LEU A 495 -13.63 -5.25 -9.31
C LEU A 495 -14.95 -5.73 -8.72
N HIS A 496 -14.88 -6.57 -7.68
CA HIS A 496 -16.07 -6.96 -6.93
C HIS A 496 -16.74 -5.71 -6.33
N GLU A 497 -15.97 -4.88 -5.65
CA GLU A 497 -16.51 -3.71 -4.95
C GLU A 497 -16.84 -2.56 -5.91
N HIS A 498 -15.96 -2.28 -6.87
CA HIS A 498 -15.97 -1.02 -7.62
C HIS A 498 -16.19 -1.17 -9.13
N GLY A 499 -16.39 -2.39 -9.64
CA GLY A 499 -16.49 -2.65 -11.09
C GLY A 499 -17.54 -1.79 -11.82
N GLY A 500 -18.70 -1.56 -11.21
CA GLY A 500 -19.74 -0.68 -11.76
C GLY A 500 -19.30 0.78 -11.88
N LYS A 501 -18.55 1.31 -10.89
CA LYS A 501 -18.01 2.68 -10.92
C LYS A 501 -17.02 2.88 -12.06
N LEU A 502 -16.24 1.85 -12.41
CA LEU A 502 -15.24 1.93 -13.47
C LEU A 502 -15.83 2.21 -14.85
N ARG A 503 -16.99 1.60 -15.18
CA ARG A 503 -17.67 1.85 -16.45
C ARG A 503 -18.09 3.32 -16.59
N GLY A 504 -18.56 3.92 -15.49
CA GLY A 504 -18.99 5.31 -15.45
C GLY A 504 -17.86 6.31 -15.78
N TYR A 505 -16.64 6.02 -15.34
CA TYR A 505 -15.48 6.87 -15.66
C TYR A 505 -14.83 6.49 -17.00
N TYR A 506 -14.52 5.21 -17.22
CA TYR A 506 -13.58 4.81 -18.27
C TYR A 506 -14.25 4.21 -19.51
N GLY A 507 -15.56 3.95 -19.46
CA GLY A 507 -16.29 3.21 -20.49
C GLY A 507 -16.04 1.70 -20.42
N ASP A 508 -16.83 0.93 -21.16
CA ASP A 508 -16.85 -0.54 -21.05
C ASP A 508 -15.51 -1.19 -21.41
N GLU A 509 -14.84 -0.72 -22.48
CA GLU A 509 -13.59 -1.32 -22.97
C GLU A 509 -12.45 -1.18 -21.97
N ARG A 510 -12.19 0.04 -21.46
CA ARG A 510 -11.14 0.28 -20.47
C ARG A 510 -11.47 -0.34 -19.12
N ALA A 511 -12.75 -0.34 -18.72
CA ALA A 511 -13.17 -1.01 -17.49
C ALA A 511 -12.96 -2.54 -17.57
N ALA A 512 -13.23 -3.16 -18.73
CA ALA A 512 -12.96 -4.57 -18.95
C ALA A 512 -11.46 -4.90 -18.85
N ALA A 513 -10.60 -4.05 -19.40
CA ALA A 513 -9.15 -4.21 -19.35
C ALA A 513 -8.51 -3.93 -17.97
N ALA A 514 -9.27 -3.39 -17.01
CA ALA A 514 -8.73 -3.04 -15.69
C ALA A 514 -8.27 -4.27 -14.89
N CYS A 515 -7.22 -4.10 -14.08
CA CYS A 515 -6.61 -5.16 -13.26
C CYS A 515 -6.25 -6.41 -14.10
N ALA A 516 -5.37 -6.23 -15.09
CA ALA A 516 -5.08 -7.18 -16.16
C ALA A 516 -4.20 -8.40 -15.75
N HIS A 517 -4.60 -9.13 -14.71
CA HIS A 517 -3.83 -10.27 -14.16
C HIS A 517 -3.45 -11.31 -15.21
N ARG A 518 -4.40 -11.71 -16.09
CA ARG A 518 -4.13 -12.67 -17.17
C ARG A 518 -3.04 -12.19 -18.11
N LYS A 519 -3.09 -10.94 -18.57
CA LYS A 519 -2.05 -10.39 -19.47
C LYS A 519 -0.65 -10.44 -18.85
N PHE A 520 -0.54 -10.10 -17.56
CA PHE A 520 0.75 -10.16 -16.88
C PHE A 520 1.28 -11.59 -16.79
N LEU A 521 0.42 -12.54 -16.40
CA LEU A 521 0.80 -13.96 -16.28
C LEU A 521 1.19 -14.55 -17.64
N ASP A 522 0.43 -14.27 -18.70
CA ASP A 522 0.73 -14.74 -20.06
C ASP A 522 2.04 -14.17 -20.61
N ALA A 523 2.43 -12.97 -20.16
CA ALA A 523 3.72 -12.36 -20.47
C ALA A 523 4.89 -12.90 -19.60
N GLY A 524 4.64 -13.89 -18.73
CA GLY A 524 5.64 -14.46 -17.83
C GLY A 524 6.04 -13.52 -16.67
N ILE A 525 5.26 -12.48 -16.41
CA ILE A 525 5.50 -11.55 -15.31
C ILE A 525 4.96 -12.17 -14.02
N ARG A 526 5.74 -12.10 -12.94
CA ARG A 526 5.26 -12.42 -11.60
C ARG A 526 4.39 -11.29 -11.07
N VAL A 527 3.24 -11.64 -10.52
CA VAL A 527 2.23 -10.69 -10.06
C VAL A 527 2.01 -10.85 -8.56
N GLY A 528 2.01 -9.73 -7.81
CA GLY A 528 1.63 -9.73 -6.39
C GLY A 528 0.15 -9.42 -6.19
N GLY A 529 -0.50 -10.09 -5.24
CA GLY A 529 -1.89 -9.81 -4.87
C GLY A 529 -2.01 -8.70 -3.83
N SER A 530 -2.98 -7.81 -4.01
CA SER A 530 -3.23 -6.65 -3.12
C SER A 530 -4.69 -6.51 -2.76
N SER A 531 -4.98 -6.32 -1.47
CA SER A 531 -6.31 -5.86 -1.04
C SER A 531 -6.45 -4.34 -1.14
N ASP A 532 -5.36 -3.59 -0.95
CA ASP A 532 -5.38 -2.16 -0.68
C ASP A 532 -6.32 -1.77 0.48
N HIS A 533 -6.52 -2.69 1.43
CA HIS A 533 -7.45 -2.48 2.53
C HIS A 533 -6.97 -1.31 3.42
N PRO A 534 -7.84 -0.34 3.77
CA PRO A 534 -9.30 -0.38 3.70
C PRO A 534 -9.98 0.15 2.43
N ALA A 535 -9.25 0.62 1.41
CA ALA A 535 -9.86 1.09 0.16
C ALA A 535 -10.49 -0.04 -0.67
N GLY A 536 -9.94 -1.26 -0.55
CA GLY A 536 -10.52 -2.48 -1.07
C GLY A 536 -10.95 -3.49 0.02
N PRO A 537 -11.70 -4.54 -0.36
CA PRO A 537 -12.07 -5.62 0.55
C PRO A 537 -10.86 -6.39 1.08
N LEU A 538 -10.83 -6.67 2.38
CA LEU A 538 -9.75 -7.42 3.05
C LEU A 538 -9.59 -8.88 2.57
N PRO A 539 -10.65 -9.71 2.46
CA PRO A 539 -10.47 -11.16 2.39
C PRO A 539 -9.77 -11.64 1.11
N PRO A 540 -8.61 -12.34 1.17
CA PRO A 540 -7.94 -12.85 -0.02
C PRO A 540 -8.76 -13.90 -0.79
N LEU A 541 -9.59 -14.71 -0.12
CA LEU A 541 -10.46 -15.66 -0.83
C LEU A 541 -11.51 -14.96 -1.70
N LEU A 542 -11.97 -13.78 -1.28
CA LEU A 542 -12.82 -12.92 -2.10
C LEU A 542 -12.06 -12.46 -3.34
N ALA A 543 -10.81 -12.05 -3.16
CA ALA A 543 -9.94 -11.65 -4.25
C ALA A 543 -9.63 -12.79 -5.24
N ILE A 544 -9.29 -13.98 -4.74
CA ILE A 544 -9.07 -15.18 -5.55
C ILE A 544 -10.32 -15.48 -6.38
N ARG A 545 -11.49 -15.54 -5.75
CA ARG A 545 -12.77 -15.70 -6.46
C ARG A 545 -12.95 -14.61 -7.52
N THR A 546 -12.75 -13.33 -7.19
CA THR A 546 -12.90 -12.21 -8.15
C THR A 546 -11.95 -12.33 -9.34
N MET A 547 -10.70 -12.74 -9.15
CA MET A 547 -9.77 -12.95 -10.26
C MET A 547 -10.17 -14.12 -11.16
N VAL A 548 -10.76 -15.18 -10.58
CA VAL A 548 -11.20 -16.36 -11.32
C VAL A 548 -12.51 -16.11 -12.07
N THR A 549 -13.48 -15.45 -11.44
CA THR A 549 -14.82 -15.28 -12.02
C THR A 549 -14.97 -13.95 -12.75
N ARG A 550 -14.19 -12.93 -12.36
CA ARG A 550 -14.33 -11.53 -12.80
C ARG A 550 -15.72 -10.94 -12.51
N THR A 551 -16.41 -11.51 -11.51
CA THR A 551 -17.77 -11.12 -11.14
C THR A 551 -17.78 -9.97 -10.14
N THR A 552 -18.49 -8.90 -10.49
CA THR A 552 -18.72 -7.72 -9.66
C THR A 552 -19.72 -8.00 -8.53
N GLY A 553 -19.86 -7.10 -7.57
CA GLY A 553 -20.76 -7.26 -6.42
C GLY A 553 -22.25 -7.29 -6.79
N ASP A 554 -22.61 -6.69 -7.90
CA ASP A 554 -23.93 -6.71 -8.53
C ASP A 554 -24.15 -7.91 -9.47
N GLY A 555 -23.16 -8.81 -9.61
CA GLY A 555 -23.29 -10.07 -10.34
C GLY A 555 -22.89 -10.01 -11.82
N GLU A 556 -22.47 -8.83 -12.31
CA GLU A 556 -21.99 -8.66 -13.69
C GLU A 556 -20.58 -9.23 -13.88
N VAL A 557 -20.26 -9.67 -15.10
CA VAL A 557 -18.90 -10.10 -15.45
C VAL A 557 -18.21 -8.98 -16.22
N LEU A 558 -17.08 -8.50 -15.69
CA LEU A 558 -16.30 -7.43 -16.31
C LEU A 558 -15.00 -8.00 -16.86
N GLY A 559 -14.71 -7.89 -18.15
CA GLY A 559 -13.45 -8.38 -18.76
C GLY A 559 -13.18 -9.87 -18.53
N PRO A 560 -14.03 -10.79 -19.03
CA PRO A 560 -13.88 -12.24 -18.84
C PRO A 560 -12.56 -12.80 -19.39
N GLU A 561 -11.94 -12.13 -20.36
CA GLU A 561 -10.61 -12.46 -20.90
C GLU A 561 -9.47 -12.24 -19.89
N GLN A 562 -9.71 -11.49 -18.82
CA GLN A 562 -8.75 -11.30 -17.73
C GLN A 562 -8.82 -12.37 -16.63
N ARG A 563 -9.65 -13.39 -16.79
CA ARG A 563 -9.78 -14.49 -15.82
C ARG A 563 -8.50 -15.28 -15.68
N VAL A 564 -8.19 -15.64 -14.43
CA VAL A 564 -7.12 -16.57 -14.09
C VAL A 564 -7.66 -17.87 -13.51
N THR A 565 -6.87 -18.94 -13.50
CA THR A 565 -7.23 -20.18 -12.80
C THR A 565 -7.16 -19.97 -11.28
N ALA A 566 -7.85 -20.81 -10.51
CA ALA A 566 -7.79 -20.75 -9.05
C ALA A 566 -6.37 -20.97 -8.51
N ARG A 567 -5.56 -21.80 -9.18
CA ARG A 567 -4.15 -22.02 -8.84
C ARG A 567 -3.31 -20.76 -9.07
N GLU A 568 -3.44 -20.12 -10.23
CA GLU A 568 -2.75 -18.86 -10.52
C GLU A 568 -3.15 -17.76 -9.53
N ALA A 569 -4.45 -17.64 -9.23
CA ALA A 569 -4.95 -16.70 -8.23
C ALA A 569 -4.39 -16.95 -6.81
N LEU A 570 -4.28 -18.22 -6.40
CA LEU A 570 -3.64 -18.60 -5.14
C LEU A 570 -2.15 -18.26 -5.15
N GLU A 571 -1.44 -18.49 -6.26
CA GLU A 571 -0.03 -18.12 -6.43
C GLU A 571 0.17 -16.61 -6.32
N VAL A 572 -0.72 -15.80 -6.93
CA VAL A 572 -0.71 -14.32 -6.83
C VAL A 572 -0.74 -13.87 -5.36
N TYR A 573 -1.62 -14.44 -4.54
CA TYR A 573 -1.75 -14.12 -3.10
C TYR A 573 -0.81 -14.88 -2.16
N THR A 574 0.18 -15.62 -2.69
CA THR A 574 1.16 -16.35 -1.86
C THR A 574 2.57 -16.06 -2.35
N SER A 575 3.08 -16.88 -3.28
CA SER A 575 4.44 -16.76 -3.82
C SER A 575 4.64 -15.50 -4.67
N GLY A 576 3.60 -15.01 -5.34
CA GLY A 576 3.57 -13.76 -6.10
C GLY A 576 3.75 -12.55 -5.19
N SER A 577 2.93 -12.43 -4.14
CA SER A 577 3.09 -11.41 -3.11
C SER A 577 4.45 -11.49 -2.39
N ALA A 578 4.95 -12.69 -2.11
CA ALA A 578 6.28 -12.87 -1.55
C ALA A 578 7.38 -12.42 -2.54
N HIS A 579 7.18 -12.59 -3.85
CA HIS A 579 8.11 -12.09 -4.85
C HIS A 579 8.13 -10.56 -4.88
N ALA A 580 6.95 -9.91 -4.83
CA ALA A 580 6.82 -8.46 -4.80
C ALA A 580 7.60 -7.85 -3.62
N THR A 581 7.59 -8.48 -2.44
CA THR A 581 8.35 -7.99 -1.28
C THR A 581 9.84 -8.40 -1.28
N GLY A 582 10.27 -9.28 -2.18
CA GLY A 582 11.64 -9.80 -2.27
C GLY A 582 11.93 -11.01 -1.37
N GLU A 583 10.89 -11.74 -0.98
CA GLU A 583 10.91 -12.79 0.05
C GLU A 583 10.49 -14.17 -0.49
N ALA A 584 10.30 -14.32 -1.81
CA ALA A 584 9.92 -15.60 -2.44
C ALA A 584 10.93 -16.75 -2.26
N HIS A 585 12.11 -16.47 -1.68
CA HIS A 585 13.11 -17.46 -1.32
C HIS A 585 12.86 -18.08 0.07
N ILE A 586 12.07 -17.43 0.93
CA ILE A 586 11.81 -17.87 2.31
C ILE A 586 10.32 -18.09 2.63
N LYS A 587 9.38 -17.49 1.87
CA LYS A 587 7.93 -17.68 2.09
C LYS A 587 7.11 -17.72 0.80
N GLY A 588 5.82 -18.02 0.95
CA GLY A 588 4.84 -18.10 -0.15
C GLY A 588 4.73 -19.48 -0.81
N ARG A 589 5.48 -20.47 -0.32
CA ARG A 589 5.34 -21.91 -0.63
C ARG A 589 5.60 -22.71 0.66
N LEU A 590 5.14 -23.95 0.71
CA LEU A 590 5.40 -24.87 1.82
C LEU A 590 6.43 -25.92 1.42
N ALA A 591 7.71 -25.54 1.44
CA ALA A 591 8.82 -26.40 1.06
C ALA A 591 9.93 -26.40 2.14
N PRO A 592 10.74 -27.46 2.24
CA PRO A 592 11.87 -27.48 3.17
C PRO A 592 12.77 -26.24 3.08
N GLY A 593 13.14 -25.69 4.23
CA GLY A 593 13.92 -24.45 4.37
C GLY A 593 13.08 -23.17 4.40
N MET A 594 11.80 -23.22 4.01
CA MET A 594 10.90 -22.07 4.05
C MET A 594 10.24 -21.89 5.41
N LEU A 595 9.69 -20.69 5.61
CA LEU A 595 8.86 -20.33 6.74
C LEU A 595 7.58 -21.18 6.77
N ALA A 596 7.25 -21.68 7.96
CA ALA A 596 6.04 -22.45 8.24
C ALA A 596 4.83 -21.54 8.45
N ASP A 597 4.58 -20.65 7.49
CA ASP A 597 3.40 -19.79 7.47
C ASP A 597 2.34 -20.42 6.58
N PHE A 598 1.18 -20.77 7.15
CA PHE A 598 0.12 -21.45 6.41
C PHE A 598 -1.28 -21.09 6.91
N THR A 599 -2.25 -21.30 6.03
CA THR A 599 -3.67 -21.05 6.28
C THR A 599 -4.43 -22.35 6.14
N VAL A 600 -5.30 -22.64 7.11
CA VAL A 600 -6.12 -23.85 7.14
C VAL A 600 -7.53 -23.50 6.70
N LEU A 601 -7.97 -24.11 5.60
CA LEU A 601 -9.23 -23.88 4.92
C LEU A 601 -10.19 -25.05 5.16
N GLY A 602 -11.50 -24.77 5.25
CA GLY A 602 -12.51 -25.82 5.38
C GLY A 602 -12.83 -26.58 4.09
N ASP A 603 -12.39 -26.07 2.94
CA ASP A 603 -12.56 -26.72 1.64
C ASP A 603 -11.42 -26.31 0.69
N ASP A 604 -11.37 -26.94 -0.48
CA ASP A 604 -10.29 -26.82 -1.43
C ASP A 604 -10.55 -25.73 -2.48
N PRO A 605 -9.79 -24.61 -2.47
CA PRO A 605 -10.01 -23.51 -3.40
C PRO A 605 -9.73 -23.88 -4.87
N LEU A 606 -9.07 -25.00 -5.13
CA LEU A 606 -8.73 -25.46 -6.48
C LEU A 606 -9.78 -26.41 -7.07
N THR A 607 -10.70 -26.95 -6.25
CA THR A 607 -11.70 -27.93 -6.73
C THR A 607 -13.14 -27.54 -6.49
N VAL A 608 -13.43 -26.60 -5.57
CA VAL A 608 -14.79 -26.06 -5.44
C VAL A 608 -15.21 -25.31 -6.72
N ALA A 609 -16.51 -25.11 -6.89
CA ALA A 609 -17.00 -24.20 -7.92
C ALA A 609 -16.39 -22.80 -7.70
N PRO A 610 -15.89 -22.13 -8.76
CA PRO A 610 -15.22 -20.83 -8.64
C PRO A 610 -15.97 -19.79 -7.82
N GLU A 611 -17.30 -19.75 -7.94
CA GLU A 611 -18.18 -18.81 -7.25
C GLU A 611 -18.18 -19.03 -5.73
N ARG A 612 -17.90 -20.26 -5.27
CA ARG A 612 -17.89 -20.67 -3.86
C ARG A 612 -16.54 -20.46 -3.17
N ILE A 613 -15.48 -20.08 -3.89
CA ILE A 613 -14.14 -19.89 -3.31
C ILE A 613 -14.15 -18.88 -2.16
N ALA A 614 -14.92 -17.79 -2.29
CA ALA A 614 -15.01 -16.76 -1.25
C ALA A 614 -15.74 -17.23 0.02
N ASP A 615 -16.54 -18.30 -0.07
CA ASP A 615 -17.32 -18.85 1.04
C ASP A 615 -16.55 -19.89 1.87
N ILE A 616 -15.34 -20.28 1.42
CA ILE A 616 -14.54 -21.28 2.12
C ILE A 616 -14.16 -20.70 3.49
N PRO A 617 -14.52 -21.36 4.60
CA PRO A 617 -14.18 -20.85 5.92
C PRO A 617 -12.67 -20.97 6.16
N ILE A 618 -12.06 -19.92 6.67
CA ILE A 618 -10.74 -20.00 7.31
C ILE A 618 -10.96 -20.66 8.67
N LEU A 619 -10.31 -21.79 8.92
CA LEU A 619 -10.43 -22.54 10.18
C LEU A 619 -9.36 -22.10 11.18
N SER A 620 -8.14 -21.85 10.70
CA SER A 620 -7.05 -21.31 11.51
C SER A 620 -5.94 -20.71 10.64
N THR A 621 -5.13 -19.83 11.24
CA THR A 621 -4.00 -19.16 10.59
C THR A 621 -2.75 -19.33 11.43
N TRP A 622 -1.64 -19.66 10.77
CA TRP A 622 -0.39 -20.04 11.43
C TRP A 622 0.77 -19.21 10.89
N VAL A 623 1.55 -18.60 11.79
CA VAL A 623 2.79 -17.87 11.47
C VAL A 623 3.94 -18.57 12.17
N GLY A 624 4.93 -19.04 11.41
CA GLY A 624 6.08 -19.77 11.96
C GLY A 624 5.68 -21.01 12.78
N ALA A 625 4.73 -21.80 12.28
CA ALA A 625 4.16 -22.96 12.97
C ALA A 625 3.51 -22.63 14.33
N GLN A 626 3.16 -21.37 14.59
CA GLN A 626 2.39 -20.94 15.75
C GLN A 626 0.99 -20.50 15.31
N ARG A 627 -0.05 -21.03 15.97
CA ARG A 627 -1.44 -20.66 15.67
C ARG A 627 -1.74 -19.27 16.20
N VAL A 628 -1.96 -18.32 15.30
CA VAL A 628 -2.25 -16.91 15.63
C VAL A 628 -3.75 -16.60 15.60
N TRP A 629 -4.55 -17.45 14.96
CA TRP A 629 -6.01 -17.31 14.90
C TRP A 629 -6.72 -18.65 14.66
N GLN A 630 -7.95 -18.78 15.16
CA GLN A 630 -8.88 -19.90 14.88
C GLN A 630 -10.34 -19.46 15.07
N VAL A 631 -11.27 -20.17 14.40
CA VAL A 631 -12.74 -19.97 14.51
C VAL A 631 -13.32 -20.40 15.86
#